data_AF-A0A258GAJ2-F1
#
_entry.id   AF-A0A258GAJ2-F1
#
_cell.length_a   1.000
_cell.length_b   1.000
_cell.length_c   1.000
_cell.angle_alpha   90.00
_cell.angle_beta   90.00
_cell.angle_gamma   90.00
#
_symmetry.space_group_name_H-M   'P 1'
#
loop_
_entity.id
_entity.type
_entity.pdbx_description
1 polymer ?
#
loop_
_entity_poly.entity_id
_entity_poly.type
_entity_poly.pdbx_seq_one_letter_code
_entity_poly.pdbx_strand_id
1 'polypeptide(L)'
;YLELSEGPEGAYLTIGLLASQLINLNALVLSGGNIDKVADDLKAHPYTLKRLAPFARQISRPQLRSINRALAEADIQTKTTSADPWMIIEMALVEVANTRLAK
;
A
#
# COMPACT_ATOMS: atom_id res chain seq x y z
N TYR A 1 -12.28 11.93 11.11
CA TYR A 1 -11.54 11.90 9.83
C TYR A 1 -10.08 12.12 10.19
N LEU A 2 -9.13 11.28 9.76
CA LEU A 2 -7.74 11.30 10.28
C LEU A 2 -7.06 12.66 10.09
N GLU A 3 -7.37 13.35 8.99
CA GLU A 3 -6.94 14.74 8.75
C GLU A 3 -7.28 15.70 9.89
N LEU A 4 -8.51 15.60 10.43
CA LEU A 4 -8.98 16.47 11.51
C LEU A 4 -8.30 16.20 12.86
N SER A 5 -7.75 14.99 13.06
CA SER A 5 -7.15 14.58 14.33
C SER A 5 -5.63 14.58 14.33
N GLU A 6 -5.00 14.35 13.18
CA GLU A 6 -3.55 14.07 13.08
C GLU A 6 -2.77 15.14 12.29
N GLY A 7 -3.46 16.07 11.61
CA GLY A 7 -2.82 17.11 10.80
C GLY A 7 -1.94 16.56 9.66
N PRO A 8 -1.12 17.41 9.02
CA PRO A 8 -0.24 17.01 7.91
C PRO A 8 0.81 15.96 8.30
N GLU A 9 1.34 16.00 9.52
CA GLU A 9 2.31 15.02 10.02
C GLU A 9 1.72 13.60 10.04
N GLY A 10 0.45 13.48 10.42
CA GLY A 10 -0.31 12.24 10.34
C GLY A 10 -0.39 11.64 8.94
N ALA A 11 -0.47 12.49 7.91
CA ALA A 11 -0.47 12.03 6.52
C ALA A 11 0.88 11.40 6.14
N TYR A 12 2.00 12.02 6.55
CA TYR A 12 3.34 11.47 6.29
C TYR A 12 3.60 10.15 7.02
N LEU A 13 3.09 10.01 8.25
CA LEU A 13 3.14 8.73 8.96
C LEU A 13 2.27 7.67 8.26
N THR A 14 1.08 8.08 7.80
CA THR A 14 0.13 7.19 7.12
C THR A 14 0.70 6.67 5.81
N ILE A 15 1.34 7.51 5.00
CA ILE A 15 1.97 7.06 3.74
C ILE A 15 3.13 6.09 3.99
N GLY A 16 3.92 6.32 5.05
CA GLY A 16 4.97 5.37 5.48
C GLY A 16 4.42 4.01 5.91
N LEU A 17 3.29 4.00 6.62
CA LEU A 17 2.60 2.76 7.00
C LEU A 17 2.02 2.04 5.77
N LEU A 18 1.40 2.77 4.84
CA LEU A 18 0.89 2.22 3.58
C LEU A 18 2.01 1.60 2.74
N ALA A 19 3.14 2.30 2.60
CA ALA A 19 4.32 1.79 1.90
C ALA A 19 4.85 0.50 2.56
N SER A 20 4.90 0.44 3.89
CA SER A 20 5.33 -0.76 4.63
C SER A 20 4.39 -1.95 4.40
N GLN A 21 3.07 -1.73 4.36
CA GLN A 21 2.11 -2.79 4.03
C GLN A 21 2.20 -3.22 2.56
N LEU A 22 2.47 -2.27 1.65
CA LEU A 22 2.63 -2.53 0.24
C LEU A 22 3.83 -3.45 -0.04
N ILE A 23 4.93 -3.33 0.69
CA ILE A 23 6.08 -4.25 0.58
C ILE A 23 5.67 -5.69 0.89
N ASN A 24 4.96 -5.91 2.00
CA ASN A 24 4.47 -7.24 2.39
C ASN A 24 3.47 -7.80 1.37
N LEU A 25 2.60 -6.95 0.83
CA LEU A 25 1.64 -7.33 -0.21
C LEU A 25 2.35 -7.75 -1.50
N ASN A 26 3.36 -6.98 -1.95
CA ASN A 26 4.17 -7.32 -3.11
C ASN A 26 4.82 -8.70 -2.96
N ALA A 27 5.48 -8.94 -1.83
CA ALA A 27 6.15 -10.21 -1.58
C ALA A 27 5.16 -11.38 -1.57
N LEU A 28 3.96 -11.22 -1.00
CA LEU A 28 2.92 -12.25 -1.04
C LEU A 28 2.41 -12.50 -2.46
N VAL A 29 2.14 -11.47 -3.26
CA VAL A 29 1.67 -11.67 -4.65
C VAL A 29 2.76 -12.32 -5.50
N LEU A 30 4.01 -11.87 -5.39
CA LEU A 30 5.13 -12.38 -6.19
C LEU A 30 5.55 -13.80 -5.80
N SER A 31 5.36 -14.20 -4.54
CA SER A 31 5.61 -15.56 -4.05
C SER A 31 4.46 -16.55 -4.29
N GLY A 32 3.35 -16.10 -4.91
CA GLY A 32 2.15 -16.94 -5.08
C GLY A 32 1.41 -17.21 -3.77
N GLY A 33 1.56 -16.33 -2.77
CA GLY A 33 0.91 -16.42 -1.46
C GLY A 33 1.65 -17.32 -0.47
N ASN A 34 2.93 -17.63 -0.69
CA ASN A 34 3.73 -18.43 0.24
C ASN A 34 4.15 -17.60 1.46
N ILE A 35 3.39 -17.72 2.54
CA ILE A 35 3.58 -16.95 3.78
C ILE A 35 4.92 -17.28 4.43
N ASP A 36 5.29 -18.56 4.52
CA ASP A 36 6.49 -18.98 5.24
C ASP A 36 7.76 -18.48 4.53
N LYS A 37 7.79 -18.58 3.20
CA LYS A 37 8.86 -18.00 2.40
C LYS A 37 8.99 -16.49 2.60
N VAL A 38 7.88 -15.76 2.57
CA VAL A 38 7.90 -14.30 2.74
C VAL A 38 8.31 -13.91 4.17
N ALA A 39 7.88 -14.67 5.18
CA ALA A 39 8.30 -14.45 6.56
C ALA A 39 9.82 -14.64 6.72
N ASP A 40 10.38 -15.68 6.10
CA ASP A 40 11.81 -15.94 6.13
C ASP A 40 12.63 -14.89 5.38
N ASP A 41 12.18 -14.50 4.18
CA ASP A 41 12.89 -13.56 3.30
C ASP A 41 12.83 -12.12 3.85
N LEU A 42 11.66 -11.65 4.28
CA LEU A 42 11.46 -10.26 4.73
C LEU A 42 11.56 -10.07 6.24
N LYS A 43 11.72 -11.15 7.01
CA LYS A 43 11.59 -11.15 8.48
C LYS A 43 10.27 -10.53 8.95
N ALA A 44 9.25 -10.60 8.10
CA ALA A 44 7.93 -10.08 8.39
C ALA A 44 7.19 -11.02 9.35
N HIS A 45 6.49 -10.46 10.33
CA HIS A 45 5.78 -11.27 11.31
C HIS A 45 4.64 -12.07 10.63
N PRO A 46 4.54 -13.41 10.86
CA PRO A 46 3.55 -14.26 10.17
C PRO A 46 2.10 -13.80 10.30
N TYR A 47 1.75 -13.18 11.44
CA TYR A 47 0.42 -12.61 11.65
C TYR A 47 0.04 -11.55 10.60
N THR A 48 0.95 -10.63 10.28
CA THR A 48 0.72 -9.57 9.27
C THR A 48 0.50 -10.18 7.90
N LEU A 49 1.33 -11.16 7.55
CA LEU A 49 1.23 -11.85 6.27
C LEU A 49 -0.09 -12.64 6.14
N LYS A 50 -0.52 -13.32 7.21
CA LYS A 50 -1.82 -14.02 7.25
C LYS A 50 -3.00 -13.07 7.02
N ARG A 51 -2.94 -11.84 7.54
CA ARG A 51 -3.98 -10.82 7.30
C ARG A 51 -3.98 -10.30 5.86
N LEU A 52 -2.83 -10.23 5.20
CA LEU A 52 -2.70 -9.74 3.83
C LEU A 52 -2.95 -10.83 2.77
N ALA A 53 -2.77 -12.11 3.11
CA ALA A 53 -2.87 -13.23 2.17
C ALA A 53 -4.21 -13.31 1.41
N PRO A 54 -5.39 -13.07 2.01
CA PRO A 54 -6.65 -13.07 1.26
C PRO A 54 -6.69 -12.01 0.16
N PHE A 55 -6.10 -10.84 0.39
CA PHE A 55 -6.02 -9.76 -0.59
C PHE A 55 -4.99 -10.07 -1.69
N ALA A 56 -3.82 -10.58 -1.30
CA ALA A 56 -2.77 -10.96 -2.25
C ALA A 56 -3.25 -11.99 -3.29
N ARG A 57 -4.08 -12.96 -2.88
CA ARG A 57 -4.66 -13.97 -3.79
C ARG A 57 -5.61 -13.40 -4.84
N GLN A 58 -6.15 -12.21 -4.62
CA GLN A 58 -7.11 -11.56 -5.52
C GLN A 58 -6.46 -10.54 -6.45
N ILE A 59 -5.15 -10.28 -6.29
CA ILE A 59 -4.44 -9.24 -7.01
C ILE A 59 -3.55 -9.88 -8.07
N SER A 60 -3.81 -9.53 -9.33
CA SER A 60 -2.93 -9.89 -10.44
C SER A 60 -1.65 -9.04 -10.45
N ARG A 61 -0.61 -9.49 -11.14
CA ARG A 61 0.64 -8.72 -11.29
C ARG A 61 0.44 -7.34 -11.95
N PRO A 62 -0.41 -7.18 -13.00
CA PRO A 62 -0.73 -5.86 -13.54
C PRO A 62 -1.39 -4.95 -12.51
N GLN A 63 -2.37 -5.45 -11.75
CA GLN A 63 -3.02 -4.67 -10.69
C GLN A 63 -2.01 -4.27 -9.60
N LEU A 64 -1.13 -5.19 -9.19
CA LEU A 64 -0.06 -4.90 -8.24
C LEU A 64 0.84 -3.77 -8.75
N ARG A 65 1.18 -3.75 -10.04
CA ARG A 65 2.00 -2.69 -10.65
C ARG A 65 1.31 -1.33 -10.56
N SER A 66 0.02 -1.26 -10.87
CA SER A 66 -0.76 -0.03 -10.76
C SER A 66 -0.85 0.46 -9.31
N ILE A 67 -1.05 -0.45 -8.34
CA ILE A 67 -1.06 -0.12 -6.91
C ILE A 67 0.29 0.47 -6.47
N ASN A 68 1.41 -0.16 -6.86
CA ASN A 68 2.74 0.37 -6.56
C ASN A 68 2.96 1.76 -7.15
N ARG A 69 2.53 1.97 -8.40
CA ARG A 69 2.66 3.26 -9.06
C ARG A 69 1.89 4.34 -8.32
N ALA A 70 0.61 4.11 -8.03
CA ALA A 70 -0.24 5.09 -7.33
C ALA A 70 0.35 5.52 -5.98
N LEU A 71 0.80 4.56 -5.17
CA LEU A 71 1.40 4.86 -3.87
C LEU A 71 2.80 5.48 -3.96
N ALA A 72 3.60 5.12 -4.96
CA ALA A 72 4.91 5.76 -5.19
C ALA A 72 4.75 7.21 -5.67
N GLU A 73 3.80 7.47 -6.57
CA GLU A 73 3.48 8.82 -7.02
C GLU A 73 2.95 9.69 -5.87
N ALA A 74 2.10 9.13 -5.00
CA ALA A 74 1.66 9.82 -3.78
C ALA A 74 2.82 10.14 -2.83
N ASP A 75 3.75 9.21 -2.62
CA ASP A 75 4.92 9.43 -1.77
C ASP A 75 5.82 10.54 -2.30
N ILE A 76 5.98 10.63 -3.62
CA ILE A 76 6.71 11.73 -4.26
C ILE A 76 5.92 13.04 -4.08
N GLN A 77 4.64 13.05 -4.45
CA GLN A 77 3.82 14.28 -4.43
C GLN A 77 3.70 14.88 -3.03
N THR A 78 3.53 14.05 -1.99
CA THR A 78 3.46 14.51 -0.59
C THR A 78 4.77 15.19 -0.14
N LYS A 79 5.91 14.84 -0.74
CA LYS A 79 7.23 15.39 -0.39
C LYS A 79 7.67 16.57 -1.25
N THR A 80 7.15 16.68 -2.48
CA THR A 80 7.67 17.64 -3.47
C THR A 80 6.69 18.74 -3.84
N THR A 81 5.44 18.68 -3.38
CA THR A 81 4.41 19.67 -3.72
C THR A 81 3.91 20.39 -2.47
N SER A 82 3.29 21.55 -2.67
CA SER A 82 2.59 22.28 -1.61
C SER A 82 1.12 21.88 -1.48
N ALA A 83 0.69 20.80 -2.15
CA ALA A 83 -0.68 20.31 -2.06
C ALA A 83 -0.91 19.65 -0.70
N ASP A 84 -2.18 19.64 -0.27
CA ASP A 84 -2.55 18.97 0.97
C ASP A 84 -2.23 17.46 0.91
N PRO A 85 -1.40 16.93 1.83
CA PRO A 85 -0.98 15.53 1.77
C PRO A 85 -2.13 14.54 2.01
N TRP A 86 -3.19 14.93 2.72
CA TRP A 86 -4.36 14.07 2.89
C TRP A 86 -5.14 13.88 1.59
N MET A 87 -5.37 14.97 0.85
CA MET A 87 -5.95 14.90 -0.49
C MET A 87 -5.13 14.00 -1.44
N ILE A 88 -3.79 14.10 -1.41
CA ILE A 88 -2.91 13.23 -2.22
C ILE A 88 -3.11 11.75 -1.87
N ILE A 89 -3.15 11.42 -0.57
CA ILE A 89 -3.38 10.06 -0.09
C ILE A 89 -4.76 9.57 -0.51
N GLU A 90 -5.80 10.38 -0.38
CA GLU A 90 -7.17 10.03 -0.77
C GLU A 90 -7.26 9.69 -2.26
N MET A 91 -6.70 10.54 -3.12
CA MET A 91 -6.66 10.29 -4.57
C MET A 91 -5.96 8.98 -4.90
N ALA A 92 -4.82 8.70 -4.27
CA ALA A 92 -4.07 7.46 -4.48
C ALA A 92 -4.86 6.21 -4.01
N LEU A 93 -5.55 6.29 -2.88
CA LEU A 93 -6.40 5.20 -2.39
C LEU A 93 -7.60 4.94 -3.30
N VAL A 94 -8.19 5.99 -3.88
CA VAL A 94 -9.25 5.86 -4.89
C VAL A 94 -8.72 5.18 -6.16
N GLU A 95 -7.53 5.55 -6.64
CA GLU A 95 -6.90 4.86 -7.80
C GLU A 95 -6.63 3.37 -7.52
N VAL A 96 -6.12 3.06 -6.32
CA VAL A 96 -5.90 1.67 -5.87
C VAL A 96 -7.21 0.89 -5.84
N ALA A 97 -8.29 1.47 -5.31
CA ALA A 97 -9.59 0.83 -5.25
C ALA A 97 -10.14 0.55 -6.66
N ASN A 98 -10.02 1.50 -7.59
CA ASN A 98 -10.47 1.36 -8.97
C ASN A 98 -9.68 0.31 -9.75
N THR A 99 -8.37 0.21 -9.52
CA THR A 99 -7.51 -0.84 -10.08
C THR A 99 -8.03 -2.24 -9.75
N ARG A 100 -8.58 -2.43 -8.55
CA ARG A 100 -9.13 -3.73 -8.12
C ARG A 100 -10.48 -4.05 -8.76
N LEU A 101 -11.26 -3.03 -9.13
CA LEU A 101 -12.60 -3.20 -9.71
C LEU A 101 -12.58 -3.42 -11.23
N ALA A 102 -11.54 -2.97 -11.91
CA ALA A 102 -11.30 -3.30 -13.32
C ALA A 102 -10.98 -4.81 -13.43
N LYS A 103 -11.95 -5.60 -13.89
CA LYS A 103 -11.81 -7.01 -14.24
C LYS A 103 -11.39 -7.18 -15.69
#